data_AF-A0A7X7KDR5-F1
#
_entry.id   AF-A0A7X7KDR5-F1
#
_cell.length_a   1.000
_cell.length_b   1.000
_cell.length_c   1.000
_cell.angle_alpha   90.00
_cell.angle_beta   90.00
_cell.angle_gamma   90.00
#
_symmetry.space_group_name_H-M   'P 1'
#
loop_
_entity.id
_entity.type
_entity.pdbx_description
1 polymer ?
#
loop_
_entity_poly.entity_id
_entity_poly.type
_entity_poly.pdbx_seq_one_letter_code
_entity_poly.pdbx_strand_id
1 'polypeptide(L)'
;MKKIVLLTAAVAALTAVWGTSEAAAAGFRTIKGRVSYYQAQTSPWHGGYYDAAWGTPVAVLVPPTAEAQTHWGWGVGATRVTPIHHQ
;
A
#
# COMPACT_ATOMS: atom_id res chain seq x y z
N MET A 1 40.34 -9.38 26.05
CA MET A 1 38.97 -9.88 26.35
C MET A 1 37.91 -8.78 26.25
N LYS A 2 38.00 -7.66 26.99
CA LYS A 2 37.01 -6.56 26.94
C LYS A 2 36.77 -5.96 25.52
N LYS A 3 37.83 -5.82 24.72
CA LYS A 3 37.74 -5.30 23.33
C LYS A 3 37.01 -6.25 22.37
N ILE A 4 37.12 -7.56 22.58
CA ILE A 4 36.44 -8.58 21.77
C ILE A 4 34.95 -8.59 22.11
N VAL A 5 34.60 -8.48 23.40
CA VAL A 5 33.20 -8.37 23.87
C VAL A 5 32.53 -7.09 23.37
N LEU A 6 33.26 -5.97 23.34
CA LEU A 6 32.75 -4.71 22.78
C LEU A 6 32.50 -4.81 21.26
N LEU A 7 33.38 -5.49 20.53
CA LEU A 7 33.22 -5.69 19.08
C LEU A 7 32.02 -6.59 18.76
N THR A 8 31.80 -7.68 19.51
CA THR A 8 30.65 -8.56 19.28
C THR A 8 29.33 -7.88 19.64
N ALA A 9 29.29 -7.07 20.70
CA ALA A 9 28.12 -6.27 21.06
C ALA A 9 27.79 -5.20 19.99
N ALA A 10 28.82 -4.55 19.43
CA ALA A 10 28.65 -3.56 18.36
C ALA A 10 28.11 -4.20 17.06
N VAL A 11 28.62 -5.40 16.70
CA VAL A 11 28.12 -6.14 15.53
C VAL A 11 26.67 -6.58 15.73
N ALA A 12 26.32 -7.08 16.92
CA ALA A 12 24.94 -7.47 17.23
C ALA A 12 23.96 -6.29 17.18
N ALA A 13 24.38 -5.12 17.67
CA ALA A 13 23.59 -3.89 17.58
C ALA A 13 23.40 -3.42 16.13
N LEU A 14 24.44 -3.52 15.29
CA LEU A 14 24.36 -3.20 13.86
C LEU A 14 23.40 -4.13 13.11
N THR A 15 23.42 -5.44 13.38
CA THR A 15 22.51 -6.39 12.74
C THR A 15 21.05 -6.21 13.17
N ALA A 16 20.80 -5.75 14.41
CA ALA A 16 19.46 -5.50 14.91
C ALA A 16 18.77 -4.30 14.22
N VAL A 17 19.53 -3.30 13.78
CA VAL A 17 19.00 -2.10 13.09
C VAL A 17 18.58 -2.41 11.64
N TRP A 18 19.16 -3.43 11.02
CA TRP A 18 18.93 -3.73 9.59
C TRP A 18 17.72 -4.65 9.36
N GLY A 19 17.18 -5.27 10.41
CA GLY A 19 16.13 -6.31 10.31
C GLY A 19 14.68 -5.82 10.30
N THR A 20 14.39 -4.51 10.39
CA THR A 20 13.01 -4.03 10.67
C THR A 20 12.21 -3.55 9.46
N SER A 21 12.61 -3.83 8.21
CA SER A 21 11.96 -3.26 7.02
C SER A 21 10.89 -4.14 6.34
N GLU A 22 10.61 -5.35 6.83
CA GLU A 22 9.78 -6.31 6.07
C GLU A 22 8.27 -6.03 6.10
N ALA A 23 7.77 -5.26 7.07
CA ALA A 23 6.32 -4.99 7.19
C ALA A 23 5.76 -4.16 6.01
N ALA A 24 6.57 -3.28 5.40
CA ALA A 24 6.16 -2.47 4.26
C ALA A 24 6.27 -3.22 2.92
N ALA A 25 7.08 -4.28 2.85
CA ALA A 25 7.37 -5.03 1.62
C ALA A 25 6.52 -6.30 1.45
N ALA A 26 5.74 -6.69 2.47
CA ALA A 26 4.96 -7.93 2.47
C ALA A 26 4.01 -8.05 1.26
N GLY A 27 3.45 -6.94 0.78
CA GLY A 27 2.56 -6.93 -0.39
C GLY A 27 3.27 -7.19 -1.72
N PHE A 28 4.53 -6.75 -1.85
CA PHE A 28 5.25 -6.69 -3.14
C PHE A 28 5.64 -8.06 -3.69
N ARG A 29 5.81 -9.06 -2.82
CA ARG A 29 6.13 -10.45 -3.19
C ARG A 29 4.92 -11.23 -3.71
N THR A 30 3.72 -10.66 -3.66
CA THR A 30 2.49 -11.27 -4.18
C THR A 30 2.23 -10.86 -5.63
N ILE A 31 1.44 -11.66 -6.37
CA ILE A 31 0.98 -11.28 -7.71
C ILE A 31 0.26 -9.92 -7.69
N LYS A 32 -0.60 -9.68 -6.68
CA LYS A 32 -1.30 -8.41 -6.51
C LYS A 32 -0.34 -7.24 -6.31
N GLY A 33 0.67 -7.38 -5.45
CA GLY A 33 1.66 -6.33 -5.24
C GLY A 33 2.45 -5.99 -6.49
N ARG A 34 2.81 -7.00 -7.29
CA ARG A 34 3.48 -6.78 -8.58
C ARG A 34 2.59 -6.02 -9.58
N VAL A 35 1.30 -6.36 -9.65
CA VAL A 35 0.33 -5.64 -10.49
C VAL A 35 0.15 -4.19 -10.01
N SER A 36 -0.03 -3.97 -8.70
CA SER A 36 -0.15 -2.63 -8.11
C SER A 36 1.11 -1.79 -8.37
N TYR A 37 2.31 -2.39 -8.30
CA TYR A 37 3.55 -1.68 -8.64
C TYR A 37 3.60 -1.21 -10.09
N TYR A 38 3.29 -2.07 -11.05
CA TYR A 38 3.25 -1.67 -12.46
C TYR A 38 2.16 -0.64 -12.75
N GLN A 39 1.02 -0.72 -12.07
CA GLN A 39 -0.04 0.27 -12.18
C GLN A 39 0.41 1.62 -11.60
N ALA A 40 1.15 1.65 -10.49
CA ALA A 40 1.69 2.88 -9.92
C ALA A 40 2.68 3.60 -10.84
N GLN A 41 3.38 2.86 -11.69
CA GLN A 41 4.32 3.44 -12.66
C GLN A 41 3.63 3.99 -13.91
N THR A 42 2.42 3.52 -14.23
CA THR A 42 1.80 3.76 -15.55
C THR A 42 0.47 4.50 -15.46
N SER A 43 -0.14 4.54 -14.28
CA SER A 43 -1.44 5.17 -14.03
C SER A 43 -1.31 6.16 -12.87
N PRO A 44 -2.04 7.28 -12.88
CA PRO A 44 -2.08 8.18 -11.74
C PRO A 44 -2.84 7.55 -10.57
N TRP A 45 -2.39 7.78 -9.34
CA TRP A 45 -3.02 7.29 -8.11
C TRP A 45 -4.46 7.82 -7.92
N HIS A 46 -4.73 9.00 -8.48
CA HIS A 46 -6.07 9.62 -8.50
C HIS A 46 -6.89 9.24 -9.76
N GLY A 47 -6.37 8.38 -10.64
CA GLY A 47 -6.81 8.19 -12.03
C GLY A 47 -8.12 7.45 -12.27
N GLY A 48 -8.85 7.02 -11.24
CA GLY A 48 -10.07 6.21 -11.40
C GLY A 48 -11.20 6.52 -10.42
N TYR A 49 -11.04 7.57 -9.62
CA TYR A 49 -11.97 7.94 -8.55
C TYR A 49 -12.75 9.18 -8.95
N TYR A 50 -13.70 9.01 -9.88
CA TYR A 50 -14.63 10.08 -10.24
C TYR A 50 -15.81 10.06 -9.28
N ASP A 51 -16.08 11.20 -8.63
CA ASP A 51 -17.26 11.37 -7.81
C ASP A 51 -18.33 12.16 -8.60
N ALA A 52 -19.49 11.53 -8.80
CA ALA A 52 -20.58 12.12 -9.56
C ALA A 52 -21.25 13.30 -8.86
N ALA A 53 -21.18 13.40 -7.53
CA ALA A 53 -21.72 14.54 -6.78
C ALA A 53 -20.84 15.79 -6.95
N TRP A 54 -19.52 15.61 -7.06
CA TRP A 54 -18.57 16.73 -7.20
C TRP A 54 -18.15 17.01 -8.65
N GLY A 55 -18.41 16.09 -9.58
CA GLY A 55 -18.09 16.26 -11.00
C GLY A 55 -16.59 16.26 -11.32
N THR A 56 -15.75 15.85 -10.36
CA THR A 56 -14.29 15.90 -10.45
C THR A 56 -13.66 14.63 -9.85
N PRO A 57 -12.43 14.25 -10.24
CA PRO A 57 -11.69 13.21 -9.55
C PRO A 57 -11.40 13.62 -8.10
N VAL A 58 -11.68 12.72 -7.14
CA VAL A 58 -11.44 12.96 -5.71
C VAL A 58 -10.39 11.97 -5.20
N ALA A 59 -9.45 12.48 -4.40
CA ALA A 59 -8.48 11.65 -3.69
C ALA A 59 -9.19 10.83 -2.61
N VAL A 60 -9.09 9.49 -2.68
CA VAL A 60 -9.70 8.61 -1.66
C VAL A 60 -8.64 8.20 -0.65
N LEU A 61 -8.79 8.66 0.60
CA LEU A 61 -8.01 8.19 1.74
C LEU A 61 -8.65 6.89 2.27
N VAL A 62 -7.94 5.77 2.14
CA VAL A 62 -8.38 4.47 2.66
C VAL A 62 -7.29 3.87 3.54
N PRO A 63 -7.64 2.95 4.46
CA PRO A 63 -6.65 2.18 5.18
C PRO A 63 -5.74 1.40 4.22
N PRO A 64 -4.45 1.21 4.54
CA PRO A 64 -3.49 0.50 3.67
C PRO A 64 -3.89 -0.94 3.30
N THR A 65 -4.83 -1.51 4.03
CA THR A 65 -5.35 -2.88 3.82
C THR A 65 -6.59 -2.93 2.94
N ALA A 66 -7.17 -1.79 2.55
CA ALA A 66 -8.37 -1.77 1.73
C ALA A 66 -8.03 -2.12 0.27
N GLU A 67 -8.80 -3.02 -0.33
CA GLU A 67 -8.58 -3.49 -1.70
C GLU A 67 -9.68 -3.10 -2.69
N ALA A 68 -10.82 -2.63 -2.19
CA ALA A 68 -11.96 -2.22 -3.00
C ALA A 68 -12.78 -1.13 -2.29
N GLN A 69 -13.46 -0.31 -3.09
CA GLN A 69 -14.41 0.69 -2.64
C GLN A 69 -15.81 0.30 -3.15
N THR A 70 -16.82 0.66 -2.37
CA THR A 70 -18.22 0.43 -2.74
C THR A 70 -18.93 1.76 -2.93
N HIS A 71 -19.50 1.94 -4.12
CA HIS A 71 -20.34 3.06 -4.50
C HIS A 71 -21.78 2.65 -4.27
N TRP A 72 -22.43 3.28 -3.29
CA TRP A 72 -23.82 3.03 -2.96
C TRP A 72 -24.72 3.99 -3.72
N GLY A 73 -25.77 3.45 -4.34
CA GLY A 73 -26.78 4.22 -5.04
C GLY A 73 -28.18 3.71 -4.70
N TRP A 74 -29.16 4.60 -4.83
CA TRP A 74 -30.57 4.25 -4.64
C TRP A 74 -31.13 3.55 -5.89
N GLY A 75 -31.94 2.51 -5.70
CA GLY A 75 -32.55 1.74 -6.78
C GLY A 75 -31.80 0.46 -7.16
N VAL A 76 -32.42 -0.34 -8.04
CA VAL A 76 -31.88 -1.64 -8.46
C VAL A 76 -30.70 -1.43 -9.41
N GLY A 77 -29.55 -2.03 -9.09
CA GLY A 77 -28.35 -1.96 -9.92
C GLY A 77 -27.50 -0.71 -9.75
N ALA A 78 -27.87 0.21 -8.85
CA ALA A 78 -27.13 1.44 -8.59
C ALA A 78 -25.91 1.25 -7.67
N THR A 79 -25.67 0.04 -7.16
CA THR A 79 -24.49 -0.27 -6.34
C THR A 79 -23.37 -0.83 -7.21
N ARG A 80 -22.17 -0.27 -7.10
CA ARG A 80 -20.98 -0.72 -7.83
C ARG A 80 -19.80 -0.92 -6.89
N VAL A 81 -19.07 -2.01 -7.08
CA VAL A 81 -17.79 -2.24 -6.41
C VAL A 81 -16.67 -2.02 -7.43
N THR A 82 -15.67 -1.22 -7.07
CA THR A 82 -14.46 -1.02 -7.89
C THR A 82 -13.21 -1.34 -7.07
N PRO A 83 -12.19 -1.97 -7.68
CA PRO A 83 -10.94 -2.25 -7.00
C PRO A 83 -10.18 -0.95 -6.69
N ILE A 84 -9.45 -0.96 -5.58
CA ILE A 84 -8.45 0.04 -5.21
C ILE A 84 -7.11 -0.51 -5.71
N HIS A 85 -6.51 0.20 -6.66
CA HIS A 85 -5.34 -0.28 -7.39
C HIS A 85 -4.03 0.00 -6.65
N HIS A 86 -3.52 1.21 -6.79
CA HIS A 86 -2.30 1.67 -6.17
C HIS A 86 -2.56 3.01 -5.50
N GLN A 87 -1.92 3.22 -4.36
CA GLN A 87 -1.88 4.47 -3.61
C GLN A 87 -0.42 4.84 -3.35
#